data_AF-A0A641API9-F1
#
_entry.id   AF-A0A641API9-F1
#
_cell.length_a   1.000
_cell.length_b   1.000
_cell.length_c   1.000
_cell.angle_alpha   90.00
_cell.angle_beta   90.00
_cell.angle_gamma   90.00
#
_symmetry.space_group_name_H-M   'P 1'
#
loop_
_entity.id
_entity.type
_entity.pdbx_description
1 polymer ?
#
loop_
_entity_poly.entity_id
_entity_poly.type
_entity_poly.pdbx_seq_one_letter_code
_entity_poly.pdbx_strand_id
1 'polypeptide(L)'
;MSWIGPAAKKAVKYGPQAKIAWDKAGRPAAEIAAKKAQTQLQRRKAFAKAATVVEGSVIRLIHAGEPVHVVLAHGEPVEAYPPVDVELPVLLKDADLTAAVTSEDHEARRVKARVARARSRGRGRGRLTSSDEATGD
;
A
#
# COMPACT_ATOMS: atom_id res chain seq x y z
N MET A 1 -50.56 13.94 10.54
CA MET A 1 -49.32 14.10 9.74
C MET A 1 -48.22 13.24 10.33
N SER A 2 -47.80 12.15 9.66
CA SER A 2 -46.57 11.42 10.01
C SER A 2 -45.74 11.30 8.74
N TRP A 3 -44.68 12.11 8.67
CA TRP A 3 -43.78 12.28 7.52
C TRP A 3 -42.68 11.18 7.46
N ILE A 4 -42.73 10.17 8.32
CA ILE A 4 -41.68 9.15 8.41
C ILE A 4 -41.73 8.22 7.19
N GLY A 5 -40.98 8.59 6.16
CA GLY A 5 -40.90 7.87 4.90
C GLY A 5 -40.37 6.43 5.04
N PRO A 6 -40.64 5.57 4.04
CA PRO A 6 -40.33 4.13 4.09
C PRO A 6 -38.85 3.79 4.34
N ALA A 7 -37.93 4.73 4.07
CA ALA A 7 -36.50 4.58 4.34
C ALA A 7 -36.17 4.46 5.84
N ALA A 8 -36.84 5.23 6.70
CA ALA A 8 -36.60 5.20 8.14
C ALA A 8 -37.03 3.85 8.77
N LYS A 9 -38.15 3.28 8.31
CA LYS A 9 -38.61 1.95 8.76
C LYS A 9 -37.63 0.83 8.34
N LYS A 10 -37.01 0.94 7.15
CA LYS A 10 -35.99 -0.02 6.70
C LYS A 10 -34.68 0.11 7.50
N ALA A 11 -34.26 1.32 7.83
CA ALA A 11 -33.08 1.56 8.66
C ALA A 11 -33.22 0.94 10.06
N VAL A 12 -34.41 1.00 10.68
CA VAL A 12 -34.66 0.34 11.98
C VAL A 12 -34.64 -1.18 11.88
N LYS A 13 -35.18 -1.74 10.79
CA LYS A 13 -35.26 -3.21 10.59
C LYS A 13 -33.90 -3.86 10.30
N TYR A 14 -33.04 -3.20 9.53
CA TYR A 14 -31.76 -3.77 9.08
C TYR A 14 -30.54 -3.14 9.77
N GLY A 15 -30.70 -1.99 10.44
CA GLY A 15 -29.63 -1.29 11.15
C GLY A 15 -28.89 -2.15 12.17
N PRO A 16 -29.56 -2.94 13.03
CA PRO A 16 -28.87 -3.80 13.98
C PRO A 16 -28.01 -4.88 13.32
N GLN A 17 -28.50 -5.50 12.24
CA GLN A 17 -27.76 -6.54 11.51
C GLN A 17 -26.58 -5.95 10.73
N ALA A 18 -26.78 -4.79 10.11
CA ALA A 18 -25.72 -4.05 9.44
C ALA A 18 -24.63 -3.61 10.43
N LYS A 19 -25.01 -3.17 11.63
CA LYS A 19 -24.08 -2.83 12.70
C LYS A 19 -23.28 -4.05 13.17
N ILE A 20 -23.92 -5.19 13.40
CA ILE A 20 -23.23 -6.42 13.81
C ILE A 20 -22.25 -6.90 12.72
N ALA A 21 -22.65 -6.86 11.46
CA ALA A 21 -21.78 -7.20 10.34
C ALA A 21 -20.59 -6.23 10.21
N TRP A 22 -20.83 -4.93 10.39
CA TRP A 22 -19.79 -3.92 10.42
C TRP A 22 -18.82 -4.11 11.58
N ASP A 23 -19.34 -4.30 12.79
CA ASP A 23 -18.50 -4.44 13.99
C ASP A 23 -17.66 -5.72 13.95
N LYS A 24 -18.19 -6.82 13.39
CA LYS A 24 -17.47 -8.10 13.31
C LYS A 24 -16.51 -8.22 12.14
N ALA A 25 -16.83 -7.63 10.98
CA ALA A 25 -16.06 -7.82 9.76
C ALA A 25 -15.55 -6.50 9.14
N GLY A 26 -16.38 -5.46 9.14
CA GLY A 26 -16.04 -4.16 8.55
C GLY A 26 -14.93 -3.42 9.31
N ARG A 27 -15.05 -3.34 10.64
CA ARG A 27 -14.09 -2.67 11.52
C ARG A 27 -12.69 -3.30 11.48
N PRO A 28 -12.51 -4.62 11.68
CA PRO A 28 -11.17 -5.22 11.58
C PRO A 28 -10.57 -5.11 10.17
N ALA A 29 -11.40 -5.22 9.11
CA ALA A 29 -10.93 -5.01 7.75
C ALA A 29 -10.47 -3.56 7.51
N ALA A 30 -11.20 -2.58 8.03
CA ALA A 30 -10.83 -1.17 7.96
C ALA A 30 -9.55 -0.87 8.72
N GLU A 31 -9.37 -1.44 9.92
CA GLU A 31 -8.16 -1.28 10.73
C GLU A 31 -6.92 -1.88 10.03
N ILE A 32 -7.04 -3.07 9.45
CA ILE A 32 -5.97 -3.68 8.66
C ILE A 32 -5.64 -2.84 7.42
N ALA A 33 -6.67 -2.34 6.72
CA ALA A 33 -6.48 -1.47 5.57
C ALA A 33 -5.78 -0.16 5.96
N ALA A 34 -6.17 0.45 7.07
CA ALA A 34 -5.55 1.66 7.60
C ALA A 34 -4.07 1.42 7.96
N LYS A 35 -3.75 0.33 8.67
CA LYS A 35 -2.36 -0.06 8.98
C LYS A 35 -1.53 -0.24 7.71
N LYS A 36 -2.05 -0.96 6.71
CA LYS A 36 -1.36 -1.13 5.42
C LYS A 36 -1.14 0.20 4.69
N ALA A 37 -2.13 1.10 4.73
CA ALA A 37 -2.01 2.43 4.15
C ALA A 37 -0.92 3.24 4.85
N GLN A 38 -0.87 3.22 6.19
CA GLN A 38 0.17 3.88 6.97
C GLN A 38 1.56 3.33 6.64
N THR A 39 1.76 2.01 6.61
CA THR A 39 3.04 1.40 6.21
C THR A 39 3.48 1.88 4.83
N GLN A 40 2.55 1.96 3.87
CA GLN A 40 2.87 2.45 2.53
C GLN A 40 3.24 3.94 2.52
N LEU A 41 2.62 4.76 3.37
CA LEU A 41 2.99 6.17 3.53
C LEU A 41 4.40 6.31 4.12
N GLN A 42 4.73 5.53 5.14
CA GLN A 42 6.07 5.56 5.74
C GLN A 42 7.14 5.12 4.75
N ARG A 43 6.87 4.06 3.99
CA ARG A 43 7.73 3.66 2.88
C ARG A 43 7.95 4.79 1.88
N ARG A 44 6.89 5.50 1.47
CA ARG A 44 7.01 6.63 0.53
C ARG A 44 7.85 7.76 1.11
N LYS A 45 7.69 8.08 2.40
CA LYS A 45 8.50 9.09 3.08
C LYS A 45 9.97 8.70 3.12
N ALA A 46 10.28 7.45 3.44
CA ALA A 46 11.65 6.94 3.44
C ALA A 46 12.32 7.09 2.06
N PHE A 47 11.63 6.68 0.98
CA PHE A 47 12.18 6.85 -0.37
C PHE A 47 12.27 8.32 -0.81
N ALA A 48 11.34 9.18 -0.38
CA ALA A 48 11.43 10.61 -0.64
C ALA A 48 12.66 11.23 0.05
N LYS A 49 12.97 10.82 1.28
CA LYS A 49 14.17 11.24 1.99
C LYS A 49 15.43 10.67 1.34
N ALA A 50 15.44 9.39 0.98
CA ALA A 50 16.56 8.76 0.28
C ALA A 50 16.89 9.45 -1.06
N ALA A 51 15.89 9.99 -1.77
CA ALA A 51 16.13 10.75 -3.00
C ALA A 51 16.84 12.10 -2.77
N THR A 52 16.85 12.62 -1.54
CA THR A 52 17.54 13.88 -1.19
C THR A 52 18.96 13.68 -0.70
N VAL A 53 19.39 12.43 -0.48
CA VAL A 53 20.69 12.10 0.09
C VAL A 53 21.56 11.43 -0.97
N VAL A 54 22.87 11.70 -0.90
CA VAL A 54 23.86 11.12 -1.82
C VAL A 54 23.92 9.60 -1.60
N GLU A 55 23.85 8.85 -2.70
CA GLU A 55 23.79 7.37 -2.68
C GLU A 55 22.69 6.82 -1.76
N GLY A 56 21.56 7.53 -1.69
CA GLY A 56 20.48 7.21 -0.79
C GLY A 56 19.84 5.85 -1.10
N SER A 57 19.83 4.96 -0.11
CA SER A 57 19.15 3.68 -0.17
C SER A 57 18.23 3.47 1.03
N VAL A 58 17.29 2.54 0.91
CA VAL A 58 16.33 2.22 1.97
C VAL A 58 16.37 0.73 2.26
N ILE A 59 16.57 0.38 3.52
CA ILE A 59 16.43 -0.97 4.02
C ILE A 59 15.13 -1.12 4.79
N ARG A 60 14.44 -2.25 4.60
CA ARG A 60 13.25 -2.59 5.36
C ARG A 60 13.62 -3.64 6.41
N LEU A 61 13.32 -3.33 7.67
CA LEU A 61 13.47 -4.21 8.80
C LEU A 61 12.14 -4.37 9.55
N ILE A 62 12.06 -5.38 10.42
CA ILE A 62 10.92 -5.57 11.31
C ILE A 62 11.41 -5.27 12.72
N HIS A 63 10.79 -4.30 13.39
CA HIS A 63 11.06 -3.96 14.77
C HIS A 63 9.76 -3.97 15.56
N ALA A 64 9.73 -4.66 16.71
CA ALA A 64 8.54 -4.82 17.54
C ALA A 64 7.28 -5.32 16.78
N GLY A 65 7.48 -6.14 15.75
CA GLY A 65 6.39 -6.66 14.90
C GLY A 65 5.89 -5.69 13.82
N GLU A 66 6.48 -4.49 13.71
CA GLU A 66 6.13 -3.49 12.71
C GLU A 66 7.25 -3.28 11.68
N PRO A 67 6.90 -3.02 10.40
CA PRO A 67 7.90 -2.72 9.39
C PRO A 67 8.45 -1.30 9.55
N VAL A 68 9.76 -1.21 9.69
CA VAL A 68 10.52 0.04 9.75
C VAL A 68 11.38 0.16 8.49
N HIS A 69 11.36 1.33 7.88
CA HIS A 69 12.14 1.69 6.71
C HIS A 69 13.26 2.64 7.12
N VAL A 70 14.50 2.16 7.10
CA VAL A 70 15.67 2.97 7.45
C VAL A 70 16.32 3.48 6.16
N VAL A 71 16.58 4.77 6.13
CA VAL A 71 17.29 5.46 5.05
C VAL A 71 18.78 5.43 5.36
N LEU A 72 19.56 4.99 4.39
CA LEU A 72 21.00 4.93 4.44
C LEU A 72 21.62 5.95 3.49
N ALA A 73 22.76 6.51 3.87
CA ALA A 73 23.60 7.39 3.07
C ALA A 73 25.02 6.85 3.09
N HIS A 74 25.59 6.51 1.94
CA HIS A 74 26.89 5.82 1.87
C HIS A 74 26.99 4.56 2.76
N GLY A 75 25.85 3.90 3.02
CA GLY A 75 25.77 2.75 3.93
C GLY A 75 25.57 3.08 5.40
N GLU A 76 25.61 4.35 5.80
CA GLU A 76 25.35 4.79 7.18
C GLU A 76 23.87 5.13 7.42
N PRO A 77 23.29 4.74 8.56
CA PRO A 77 21.91 5.09 8.89
C PRO A 77 21.73 6.59 9.15
N VAL A 78 20.76 7.19 8.45
CA VAL A 78 20.40 8.61 8.64
C VAL A 78 19.10 8.74 9.41
N GLU A 79 18.05 8.02 9.00
CA GLU A 79 16.70 8.22 9.54
C GLU A 79 15.82 6.98 9.38
N ALA A 80 14.84 6.81 10.26
CA ALA A 80 13.89 5.70 10.24
C ALA A 80 12.43 6.15 10.09
N TYR A 81 11.65 5.35 9.37
CA TYR A 81 10.22 5.58 9.11
C TYR A 81 9.43 4.28 9.28
N PRO A 82 8.51 4.16 10.26
CA PRO A 82 8.18 5.15 11.31
C PRO A 82 9.39 5.54 12.18
N PRO A 83 9.35 6.71 12.84
CA PRO A 83 10.36 7.06 13.84
C PRO A 83 10.32 6.05 14.99
N VAL A 84 11.50 5.71 15.50
CA VAL A 84 11.73 4.70 16.52
C VAL A 84 12.68 5.27 17.56
N ASP A 85 12.44 4.93 18.82
CA ASP A 85 13.24 5.44 19.95
C ASP A 85 14.58 4.70 20.13
N VAL A 86 14.82 3.66 19.34
CA VAL A 86 16.05 2.86 19.36
C VAL A 86 17.07 3.48 18.41
N GLU A 87 18.33 3.50 18.84
CA GLU A 87 19.44 3.97 18.01
C GLU A 87 19.53 3.18 16.69
N LEU A 88 19.69 3.89 15.58
CA LEU A 88 19.71 3.29 14.24
C LEU A 88 20.83 2.25 14.05
N PRO A 89 22.06 2.44 14.57
CA PRO A 89 23.09 1.41 14.50
C PRO A 89 22.69 0.11 15.22
N VAL A 90 21.97 0.20 16.33
CA VAL A 90 21.48 -0.96 17.08
C VAL A 90 20.41 -1.70 16.28
N LEU A 91 19.52 -0.97 15.60
CA LEU A 91 18.50 -1.57 14.72
C LEU A 91 19.09 -2.28 13.50
N LEU A 92 20.25 -1.84 13.02
CA LEU A 92 20.92 -2.40 11.85
C LEU A 92 21.93 -3.50 12.17
N LYS A 93 22.23 -3.76 13.44
CA LYS A 93 23.27 -4.71 13.86
C LYS A 93 23.11 -6.10 13.24
N ASP A 94 21.87 -6.59 13.17
CA ASP A 94 21.53 -7.91 12.62
C ASP A 94 20.83 -7.82 11.26
N ALA A 95 20.86 -6.63 10.62
CA ALA A 95 20.17 -6.40 9.36
C ALA A 95 21.05 -6.76 8.15
N ASP A 96 20.44 -7.40 7.16
CA ASP A 96 21.10 -7.66 5.88
C ASP A 96 21.15 -6.39 5.01
N LEU A 97 22.30 -5.72 5.03
CA LEU A 97 22.53 -4.49 4.26
C LEU A 97 22.50 -4.71 2.75
N THR A 98 22.68 -5.96 2.27
CA THR A 98 22.62 -6.27 0.84
C THR A 98 21.19 -6.20 0.29
N ALA A 99 20.19 -6.26 1.17
CA ALA A 99 18.78 -6.10 0.82
C ALA A 99 18.36 -4.63 0.66
N ALA A 100 19.27 -3.67 0.86
CA ALA A 100 19.00 -2.25 0.68
C ALA A 100 18.65 -1.95 -0.79
N VAL A 101 17.62 -1.11 -0.98
CA VAL A 101 17.16 -0.71 -2.31
C VAL A 101 17.50 0.75 -2.52
N THR A 102 18.26 1.04 -3.58
CA THR A 102 18.57 2.43 -3.97
C THR A 102 17.31 3.18 -4.36
N SER A 103 17.32 4.50 -4.17
CA SER A 103 16.22 5.37 -4.60
C SER A 103 15.98 5.27 -6.12
N GLU A 104 17.05 5.17 -6.90
CA GLU A 104 17.01 5.00 -8.36
C GLU A 104 16.37 3.68 -8.80
N ASP A 105 16.79 2.56 -8.20
CA ASP A 105 16.21 1.24 -8.49
C ASP A 105 14.73 1.20 -8.12
N HIS A 106 14.37 1.86 -7.02
CA HIS A 106 12.99 1.96 -6.60
C HIS A 106 12.12 2.68 -7.64
N GLU A 107 12.58 3.82 -8.15
CA GLU A 107 11.87 4.57 -9.20
C GLU A 107 11.80 3.79 -10.52
N ALA A 108 12.89 3.16 -10.95
CA ALA A 108 12.90 2.30 -12.12
C ALA A 108 11.87 1.16 -12.01
N ARG A 109 11.80 0.49 -10.85
CA ARG A 109 10.78 -0.54 -10.58
C ARG A 109 9.36 0.02 -10.61
N ARG A 110 9.14 1.23 -10.08
CA ARG A 110 7.83 1.90 -10.10
C ARG A 110 7.37 2.23 -11.52
N VAL A 111 8.25 2.80 -12.33
CA VAL A 111 7.97 3.12 -13.74
C VAL A 111 7.66 1.84 -14.51
N LYS A 112 8.49 0.80 -14.36
CA LYS A 112 8.27 -0.51 -15.00
C LYS A 112 6.91 -1.10 -14.62
N ALA A 113 6.55 -1.09 -13.33
CA ALA A 113 5.26 -1.57 -12.85
C ALA A 113 4.08 -0.77 -13.42
N ARG A 114 4.22 0.56 -13.54
CA ARG A 114 3.19 1.43 -14.14
C ARG A 114 2.97 1.09 -15.61
N VAL A 115 4.05 0.92 -16.39
CA VAL A 115 4.00 0.54 -17.80
C VAL A 115 3.37 -0.84 -17.97
N ALA A 116 3.76 -1.82 -17.15
CA ALA A 116 3.19 -3.17 -17.20
C ALA A 116 1.66 -3.17 -16.95
N ARG A 117 1.18 -2.40 -15.98
CA ARG A 117 -0.27 -2.25 -15.71
C ARG A 117 -1.02 -1.54 -16.82
N ALA A 118 -0.39 -0.56 -17.48
CA ALA A 118 -1.00 0.10 -18.63
C ALA A 118 -1.17 -0.89 -19.80
N ARG A 119 -0.13 -1.71 -20.05
CA ARG A 119 -0.16 -2.75 -21.10
C ARG A 119 -1.20 -3.84 -20.85
N SER A 120 -1.36 -4.29 -19.60
CA SER A 120 -2.36 -5.33 -19.29
C SER A 120 -3.80 -4.85 -19.51
N ARG A 121 -4.09 -3.57 -19.24
CA ARG A 121 -5.41 -2.97 -19.49
C ARG A 121 -5.72 -2.82 -20.99
N GLY A 122 -4.72 -2.51 -21.81
CA GLY A 122 -4.90 -2.42 -23.27
C GLY A 122 -5.21 -3.77 -23.92
N ARG A 123 -4.59 -4.86 -23.45
CA ARG A 123 -4.79 -6.21 -24.00
C ARG A 123 -6.15 -6.83 -23.64
N GLY A 124 -6.75 -6.46 -22.51
CA GLY A 124 -8.05 -6.98 -22.09
C GLY A 124 -9.24 -6.43 -22.89
N ARG A 125 -9.07 -5.28 -23.57
CA ARG A 125 -10.17 -4.60 -24.28
C ARG A 125 -10.29 -4.98 -25.77
N GLY A 126 -9.26 -5.61 -26.34
CA GLY A 126 -9.23 -5.98 -27.77
C GLY A 126 -9.69 -7.39 -28.13
N ARG A 127 -10.16 -8.20 -27.16
CA ARG A 127 -10.51 -9.63 -27.37
C ARG A 127 -12.03 -9.90 -27.46
N LEU A 128 -12.88 -8.88 -27.48
CA LEU A 128 -14.35 -9.04 -27.40
C LEU A 128 -15.13 -8.64 -28.67
N THR A 129 -14.48 -8.37 -29.80
CA THR A 129 -15.17 -7.84 -31.00
C THR A 129 -14.87 -8.59 -32.31
N SER A 130 -14.50 -9.87 -32.27
CA SER A 130 -14.21 -10.63 -33.51
C SER A 130 -14.76 -12.05 -33.49
N SER A 131 -16.08 -12.21 -33.36
CA SER A 131 -16.74 -13.54 -33.49
C SER A 131 -18.18 -13.50 -34.04
N ASP A 132 -18.63 -12.43 -34.69
CA ASP A 132 -19.95 -12.38 -35.33
C ASP A 132 -19.86 -11.73 -36.72
N GLU A 133 -19.24 -12.41 -37.69
CA GLU A 133 -19.48 -12.13 -39.12
C GLU A 133 -18.99 -13.31 -39.98
N ALA A 134 -19.63 -14.47 -39.84
CA ALA A 134 -19.46 -15.57 -40.78
C ALA A 134 -20.66 -16.52 -40.71
N THR A 135 -21.84 -16.11 -41.17
CA THR A 135 -22.90 -17.00 -41.73
C THR A 135 -23.95 -16.16 -42.47
N GLY A 136 -24.18 -16.48 -43.75
CA GLY A 136 -25.28 -16.00 -44.60
C GLY A 136 -24.79 -15.07 -45.72
N ASP A 137 -24.94 -15.35 -47.01
CA ASP A 137 -25.66 -16.39 -47.76
C ASP A 137 -25.00 -16.45 -49.16
#